data_AF-W1XK31-F1
#
_entry.id   AF-W1XK31-F1
#
_cell.length_a   1.000
_cell.length_b   1.000
_cell.length_c   1.000
_cell.angle_alpha   90.00
_cell.angle_beta   90.00
_cell.angle_gamma   90.00
#
_symmetry.space_group_name_H-M   'P 1'
#
loop_
_entity.id
_entity.type
_entity.pdbx_description
1 polymer ?
#
loop_
_entity_poly.entity_id
_entity_poly.type
_entity_poly.pdbx_seq_one_letter_code
_entity_poly.pdbx_strand_id
1 'polypeptide(L)' 'IILSIIAIIKTVSYVTKNIKKVNSFALSLAEGDFTTEEIDIKTEDELGQMGDNLNKMLRENKQIIQSVAYS' A
#
# COMPACT_ATOMS: atom_id res chain seq x y z
N ILE A 1 25.39 -3.24 -22.11
CA ILE A 1 24.47 -2.18 -22.58
C ILE A 1 23.03 -2.71 -22.69
N ILE A 2 22.71 -3.66 -23.57
CA ILE A 2 21.34 -4.18 -23.75
C ILE A 2 20.78 -4.81 -22.45
N LEU A 3 21.57 -5.63 -21.75
CA LEU A 3 21.16 -6.24 -20.47
C LEU A 3 20.86 -5.19 -19.39
N SER A 4 21.68 -4.12 -19.32
CA SER A 4 21.49 -3.02 -18.39
C SER A 4 20.20 -2.26 -18.67
N ILE A 5 19.86 -2.05 -19.94
CA ILE A 5 18.59 -1.41 -20.36
C ILE A 5 17.39 -2.27 -19.93
N ILE A 6 17.46 -3.59 -20.14
CA ILE A 6 16.39 -4.50 -19.71
C ILE A 6 16.23 -4.50 -18.18
N ALA A 7 17.33 -4.50 -17.44
CA ALA A 7 17.30 -4.43 -15.98
C ALA A 7 16.63 -3.15 -15.48
N ILE A 8 16.99 -1.98 -16.05
CA ILE A 8 16.39 -0.68 -15.70
C ILE A 8 14.89 -0.70 -15.97
N ILE A 9 14.45 -1.15 -17.15
CA ILE A 9 13.02 -1.20 -17.50
C ILE A 9 12.26 -2.10 -16.52
N LYS A 10 12.84 -3.25 -16.13
CA LYS A 10 12.23 -4.14 -15.14
C LYS A 10 12.08 -3.48 -13.78
N THR A 11 13.13 -2.83 -13.28
CA THR A 11 13.09 -2.15 -11.98
C THR A 11 12.10 -0.99 -11.98
N VAL A 12 12.12 -0.13 -13.00
CA VAL A 12 11.17 1.00 -13.12
C VAL A 12 9.74 0.50 -13.18
N SER A 13 9.49 -0.56 -13.95
CA SER A 13 8.15 -1.18 -14.05
C SER A 13 7.69 -1.77 -12.72
N TYR A 14 8.60 -2.41 -11.97
CA TYR A 14 8.33 -2.96 -10.64
C TYR A 14 7.97 -1.86 -9.64
N VAL A 15 8.82 -0.83 -9.53
CA VAL A 15 8.62 0.32 -8.65
C VAL A 15 7.30 1.03 -8.97
N THR A 16 7.05 1.32 -10.25
CA THR A 16 5.82 1.99 -10.70
C THR A 16 4.57 1.20 -10.32
N LYS A 17 4.60 -0.14 -10.44
CA LYS A 17 3.48 -1.00 -10.05
C LYS A 17 3.21 -0.95 -8.55
N ASN A 18 4.25 -1.00 -7.72
CA ASN A 18 4.09 -0.94 -6.27
C ASN A 18 3.62 0.44 -5.80
N ILE A 19 4.18 1.53 -6.37
CA ILE A 19 3.69 2.89 -6.10
C ILE A 19 2.20 3.02 -6.40
N LYS A 20 1.74 2.49 -7.54
CA LYS A 20 0.31 2.53 -7.89
C LYS A 20 -0.57 1.79 -6.89
N LYS A 21 -0.14 0.62 -6.40
CA LYS A 21 -0.86 -0.14 -5.38
C LYS A 21 -0.98 0.65 -4.07
N VAL A 22 0.15 1.15 -3.58
CA VAL A 22 0.21 1.94 -2.33
C VAL A 22 -0.64 3.20 -2.45
N ASN A 23 -0.54 3.93 -3.56
CA ASN A 23 -1.34 5.14 -3.80
C ASN A 23 -2.83 4.85 -3.89
N SER A 24 -3.23 3.78 -4.58
CA SER A 24 -4.65 3.38 -4.66
C SER A 24 -5.21 3.04 -3.29
N PHE A 25 -4.43 2.34 -2.46
CA PHE A 25 -4.85 1.98 -1.13
C PHE A 25 -4.96 3.18 -0.21
N ALA A 26 -3.97 4.08 -0.24
CA ALA A 26 -4.04 5.35 0.47
C ALA A 26 -5.28 6.17 0.07
N LEU A 27 -5.63 6.19 -1.22
CA LEU A 27 -6.84 6.84 -1.70
C LEU A 27 -8.11 6.19 -1.13
N SER A 28 -8.22 4.87 -1.15
CA SER A 28 -9.36 4.15 -0.53
C SER A 28 -9.51 4.48 0.96
N LEU A 29 -8.41 4.53 1.72
CA LEU A 29 -8.44 4.93 3.12
C LEU A 29 -8.88 6.38 3.31
N ALA A 30 -8.40 7.29 2.44
CA ALA A 30 -8.77 8.71 2.49
C ALA A 30 -10.25 8.94 2.13
N GLU A 31 -10.82 8.10 1.27
CA GLU A 31 -12.25 8.08 0.94
C GLU A 31 -13.12 7.44 2.05
N GLY A 32 -12.50 6.92 3.11
CA GLY A 32 -13.18 6.30 4.23
C GLY A 32 -13.57 4.83 4.00
N ASP A 33 -13.07 4.20 2.94
CA ASP A 33 -13.23 2.75 2.76
C ASP A 33 -12.26 2.01 3.67
N PHE A 34 -12.76 1.67 4.86
CA PHE A 34 -12.10 0.80 5.81
C PHE A 34 -12.68 -0.61 5.79
N THR A 35 -13.36 -1.03 4.72
CA THR A 35 -13.85 -2.41 4.56
C THR A 35 -12.91 -3.27 3.73
N THR A 36 -12.06 -2.61 2.94
CA THR A 36 -11.02 -3.24 2.11
C THR A 36 -10.03 -4.11 2.90
N GLU A 37 -9.34 -4.98 2.17
CA GLU A 37 -8.29 -5.85 2.69
C GLU A 37 -6.94 -5.13 2.76
N GLU A 38 -6.02 -5.66 3.57
CA GLU A 38 -4.65 -5.16 3.63
C GLU A 38 -3.92 -5.34 2.30
N ILE A 39 -3.05 -4.39 1.96
CA ILE A 39 -2.20 -4.52 0.78
C ILE A 39 -0.93 -5.30 1.09
N ASP A 40 -0.55 -6.19 0.19
CA ASP A 40 0.71 -6.93 0.25
C ASP A 40 1.72 -6.35 -0.75
N ILE A 41 2.72 -5.65 -0.21
CA ILE A 41 3.84 -5.08 -0.96
C ILE A 41 5.11 -5.89 -0.60
N LYS A 42 5.41 -6.90 -1.44
CA LYS A 42 6.54 -7.82 -1.24
C LYS A 42 7.89 -7.18 -1.56
N THR A 43 8.33 -6.27 -0.71
CA THR A 43 9.65 -5.64 -0.76
C THR A 43 10.05 -5.15 0.63
N GLU A 44 11.34 -5.19 0.93
CA GLU A 44 11.93 -4.71 2.20
C GLU A 44 12.36 -3.23 2.12
N ASP A 45 12.06 -2.54 1.02
CA ASP A 45 12.35 -1.13 0.79
C ASP A 45 11.29 -0.19 1.39
N GLU A 46 11.39 1.09 1.06
CA GLU A 46 10.48 2.14 1.53
C GLU A 46 9.03 1.90 1.09
N LEU A 47 8.78 1.20 -0.02
CA LEU A 47 7.42 0.90 -0.48
C LEU A 47 6.77 -0.20 0.37
N GLY A 48 7.57 -1.18 0.83
CA GLY A 48 7.12 -2.18 1.80
C GLY A 48 6.70 -1.52 3.10
N GLN A 49 7.57 -0.67 3.66
CA GLN A 49 7.28 0.08 4.87
C GLN A 49 6.04 0.98 4.72
N MET A 50 5.86 1.62 3.56
CA MET A 50 4.67 2.43 3.30
C MET A 50 3.39 1.57 3.27
N GLY A 51 3.46 0.37 2.68
CA GLY A 51 2.36 -0.59 2.71
C GLY A 51 1.98 -1.00 4.13
N ASP A 52 2.97 -1.38 4.94
CA ASP A 52 2.76 -1.77 6.35
C ASP A 52 2.16 -0.66 7.20
N ASN A 53 2.63 0.58 7.00
CA ASN A 53 2.10 1.75 7.68
C ASN A 53 0.63 2.02 7.32
N LEU A 54 0.26 1.88 6.04
CA LEU A 54 -1.13 2.03 5.61
C LEU A 54 -2.00 0.87 6.14
N ASN A 55 -1.48 -0.36 6.17
CA ASN A 55 -2.20 -1.49 6.76
C ASN A 55 -2.45 -1.25 8.25
N LYS A 56 -1.47 -0.67 8.97
CA LYS A 56 -1.67 -0.24 10.36
C LYS A 56 -2.77 0.82 10.48
N MET A 57 -2.78 1.83 9.62
CA MET A 57 -3.85 2.84 9.59
C MET A 57 -5.23 2.22 9.32
N LEU A 58 -5.33 1.25 8.40
CA LEU A 58 -6.58 0.52 8.14
C LEU A 58 -7.08 -0.18 9.41
N ARG A 59 -6.21 -0.93 10.10
CA ARG A 59 -6.56 -1.65 11.34
C ARG A 59 -7.01 -0.71 12.45
N GLU A 60 -6.24 0.36 12.70
CA GLU A 60 -6.55 1.33 13.75
C GLU A 60 -7.88 2.05 13.47
N ASN A 61 -8.13 2.46 12.22
CA ASN A 61 -9.41 3.08 11.85
C ASN A 61 -10.59 2.10 11.96
N LYS A 62 -10.43 0.84 11.52
CA LYS A 62 -11.44 -0.23 11.73
C LYS A 62 -11.80 -0.36 13.22
N GLN A 63 -10.79 -0.40 14.09
CA GLN A 63 -10.99 -0.50 15.54
C GLN A 63 -11.70 0.72 16.12
N ILE A 64 -11.35 1.93 15.71
CA ILE A 64 -12.01 3.16 16.16
C ILE A 64 -13.48 3.15 15.74
N ILE A 65 -13.78 2.83 14.47
CA ILE A 65 -15.15 2.77 13.94
C ILE A 65 -15.99 1.73 14.70
N GLN A 66 -15.44 0.55 14.95
CA GLN A 66 -16.10 -0.46 15.78
C GLN A 66 -16.34 0.06 17.19
N SER A 67 -15.35 0.70 17.81
CA SER A 67 -15.48 1.23 19.16
C SER A 67 -16.59 2.27 19.28
N VAL A 68 -16.72 3.19 18.31
CA VAL A 68 -17.80 4.20 18.31
C VAL A 68 -19.17 3.64 17.91
N ALA A 69 -19.23 2.59 17.09
CA ALA A 69 -20.50 1.98 16.67
C ALA A 69 -21.14 1.11 17.76
N TYR A 70 -20.33 0.58 18.68
CA TYR A 70 -20.77 -0.25 19.82
C TYR A 70 -20.70 0.48 21.18
N SER A 71 -20.34 1.77 21.21
CA SER A 71 -20.45 2.66 22.39
C SER A 71 -21.82 3.33 22.44
#